data_AF-A0A1X0QWP9-F1
#
_entry.id   AF-A0A1X0QWP9-F1
#
_cell.length_a   1.000
_cell.length_b   1.000
_cell.length_c   1.000
_cell.angle_alpha   90.00
_cell.angle_beta   90.00
_cell.angle_gamma   90.00
#
_symmetry.space_group_name_H-M   'P 1'
#
loop_
_entity.id
_entity.type
_entity.pdbx_description
1 polymer ?
#
loop_
_entity_poly.entity_id
_entity_poly.type
_entity_poly.pdbx_seq_one_letter_code
_entity_poly.pdbx_strand_id
1 'polypeptide(L)'
;YRDVEANFNQKYRQRVERQIRIVKQDVTEDELDAIIDSDQQNQIFAQSLLQNNRSGQAKAVLSEVQTRHDDIKRIQKTIIELAQLFEDMQMMVEDQGKVLDQIETHAENTNADIEQGVTHINKAIVLARSTRAKKWCCFFITIILAVVIAILVWWFAFDHKVNQFVLCIICLFNVLLV
;
A
#
# COMPACT_ATOMS: atom_id res chain seq x y z
N TYR A 1 47.93 -56.76 14.32
CA TYR A 1 46.59 -56.87 13.72
C TYR A 1 45.97 -58.25 13.93
N ARG A 2 46.58 -59.34 13.44
CA ARG A 2 46.07 -60.71 13.66
C ARG A 2 45.86 -61.09 15.14
N ASP A 3 46.79 -60.69 16.01
CA ASP A 3 46.63 -60.95 17.46
C ASP A 3 45.50 -60.15 18.11
N VAL A 4 45.22 -58.95 17.59
CA VAL A 4 44.12 -58.11 18.10
C VAL A 4 42.78 -58.69 17.69
N GLU A 5 42.69 -59.18 16.45
CA GLU A 5 41.50 -59.83 15.90
C GLU A 5 41.22 -61.17 16.58
N ALA A 6 42.24 -62.00 16.82
CA ALA A 6 42.12 -63.25 17.56
C ALA A 6 41.66 -63.01 19.01
N ASN A 7 42.26 -62.03 19.70
CA ASN A 7 41.84 -61.63 21.04
C ASN A 7 40.41 -61.08 21.08
N PHE A 8 39.99 -60.35 20.04
CA PHE A 8 38.64 -59.82 19.95
C PHE A 8 37.61 -60.93 19.73
N ASN A 9 37.89 -61.85 18.81
CA ASN A 9 37.00 -62.97 18.50
C ASN A 9 36.86 -63.93 19.69
N GLN A 10 37.96 -64.18 20.42
CA GLN A 10 37.93 -64.97 21.66
C GLN A 10 37.10 -64.30 22.77
N LYS A 11 37.29 -62.99 22.98
CA LYS A 11 36.49 -62.23 23.95
C LYS A 11 35.02 -62.15 23.56
N TYR A 12 34.72 -62.16 22.26
CA TYR A 12 33.36 -62.19 21.73
C TYR A 12 32.68 -63.54 22.00
N ARG A 13 33.34 -64.67 21.64
CA ARG A 13 32.84 -66.03 21.94
C ARG A 13 32.54 -66.22 23.42
N GLN A 14 33.46 -65.82 24.30
CA GLN A 14 33.29 -65.92 25.76
C GLN A 14 32.06 -65.15 26.29
N ARG A 15 31.67 -64.04 25.65
CA ARG A 15 30.49 -63.27 26.06
C ARG A 15 29.19 -63.95 25.64
N VAL A 16 29.16 -64.48 24.41
CA VAL A 16 28.00 -65.20 23.87
C VAL A 16 27.76 -66.49 24.66
N GLU A 17 28.83 -67.22 24.95
CA GLU A 17 28.79 -68.44 25.77
C GLU A 17 28.15 -68.20 27.14
N ARG A 18 28.62 -67.18 27.87
CA ARG A 18 28.04 -66.83 29.18
C ARG A 18 26.55 -66.52 29.09
N GLN A 19 26.13 -65.87 28.00
CA GLN A 19 24.73 -65.50 27.81
C GLN A 19 23.85 -66.72 27.48
N ILE A 20 24.36 -67.67 26.72
CA ILE A 20 23.67 -68.93 26.37
C ILE A 20 23.57 -69.85 27.60
N ARG A 21 24.64 -69.95 28.39
CA ARG A 21 24.69 -70.80 29.59
C ARG A 21 23.72 -70.37 30.69
N ILE A 22 23.28 -69.11 30.69
CA ILE A 22 22.22 -68.61 31.58
C ILE A 22 20.84 -69.19 31.19
N VAL A 23 20.65 -69.58 29.92
CA VAL A 23 19.36 -70.03 29.37
C VAL A 23 19.29 -71.55 29.22
N LYS A 24 20.39 -72.22 28.87
CA LYS A 24 20.54 -73.69 28.84
C LYS A 24 21.73 -74.11 29.70
N GLN A 25 21.49 -74.96 30.69
CA GLN A 25 22.47 -75.27 31.73
C GLN A 25 23.59 -76.23 31.27
N ASP A 26 23.35 -77.05 30.23
CA ASP A 26 24.30 -78.09 29.76
C ASP A 26 24.60 -77.96 28.24
N VAL A 27 25.11 -76.80 27.82
CA VAL A 27 25.55 -76.60 26.43
C VAL A 27 26.98 -77.13 26.27
N THR A 28 27.17 -78.02 25.30
CA THR A 28 28.49 -78.54 24.90
C THR A 28 29.18 -77.58 23.93
N GLU A 29 30.51 -77.54 23.92
CA GLU A 29 31.31 -76.65 23.05
C GLU A 29 30.91 -76.77 21.56
N ASP A 30 30.59 -77.99 21.11
CA ASP A 30 30.16 -78.26 19.74
C ASP A 30 28.77 -77.65 19.41
N GLU A 31 27.85 -77.60 20.38
CA GLU A 31 26.53 -76.98 20.21
C GLU A 31 26.64 -75.44 20.29
N LEU A 32 27.54 -74.92 21.11
CA LEU A 32 27.84 -73.50 21.21
C LEU A 32 28.35 -72.94 19.88
N ASP A 33 29.27 -73.64 19.22
CA ASP A 33 29.81 -73.23 17.93
C ASP A 33 28.72 -73.24 16.84
N ALA A 34 27.82 -74.23 16.86
CA ALA A 34 26.67 -74.27 15.94
C ALA A 34 25.68 -73.11 16.18
N ILE A 35 25.51 -72.64 17.42
CA ILE A 35 24.65 -71.49 17.74
C ILE A 35 25.31 -70.16 17.35
N ILE A 36 26.63 -70.06 17.48
CA ILE A 36 27.39 -68.87 17.08
C ILE A 36 27.43 -68.74 15.55
N ASP A 37 27.50 -69.87 14.84
CA ASP A 37 27.51 -69.90 13.37
C ASP A 37 26.10 -69.84 12.76
N SER A 38 25.04 -70.09 13.54
CA SER A 38 23.66 -69.99 13.07
C SER A 38 23.05 -68.61 13.34
N ASP A 39 22.27 -68.11 12.36
CA ASP A 39 21.61 -66.80 12.36
C ASP A 39 20.49 -66.65 13.43
N GLN A 40 20.36 -67.62 14.36
CA GLN A 40 19.41 -67.61 15.47
C GLN A 40 19.80 -66.64 16.62
N GLN A 41 20.97 -66.02 16.55
CA GLN A 41 21.51 -65.06 17.52
C GLN A 41 20.58 -63.87 17.80
N ASN A 42 19.83 -63.39 16.80
CA ASN A 42 19.01 -62.17 16.91
C ASN A 42 17.83 -62.31 17.89
N GLN A 43 17.30 -63.53 18.07
CA GLN A 43 16.08 -63.73 18.85
C GLN A 43 16.34 -63.70 20.36
N ILE A 44 17.51 -64.17 20.81
CA ILE A 44 17.89 -64.23 22.23
C ILE A 44 18.37 -62.86 22.74
N PHE A 45 19.03 -62.08 21.89
CA PHE A 45 19.53 -60.76 22.23
C PHE A 45 18.40 -59.73 22.46
N ALA A 46 17.35 -59.77 21.66
CA ALA A 46 16.19 -58.88 21.78
C ALA A 46 15.48 -59.00 23.14
N GLN A 47 15.42 -60.22 23.70
CA GLN A 47 14.82 -60.49 25.00
C GLN A 47 15.61 -59.84 26.17
N SER A 48 16.94 -59.74 26.02
CA SER A 48 17.85 -59.28 27.09
C SER A 48 17.89 -57.76 27.29
N LEU A 49 17.59 -56.97 26.25
CA LEU A 49 17.59 -55.51 26.31
C LEU A 49 16.44 -54.94 27.15
N LEU A 50 15.34 -55.69 27.25
CA LEU A 50 14.15 -55.27 27.99
C LEU A 50 14.31 -55.41 29.52
N GLN A 51 15.30 -56.16 30.00
CA GLN A 51 15.40 -56.55 31.42
C GLN A 51 16.37 -55.72 32.27
N ASN A 52 17.29 -54.96 31.66
CA ASN A 52 18.35 -54.23 32.39
C ASN A 52 18.08 -52.72 32.52
N ASN A 53 17.30 -52.38 33.56
CA ASN A 53 17.18 -51.12 34.29
C ASN A 53 18.17 -49.97 33.93
N ARG A 54 17.75 -49.06 33.03
CA ARG A 54 18.39 -47.75 32.72
C ARG A 54 17.52 -46.54 33.10
N SER A 55 16.62 -46.71 34.07
CA SER A 55 15.51 -45.78 34.37
C SER A 55 15.94 -44.34 34.73
N GLY A 56 17.08 -44.14 35.39
CA GLY A 56 17.57 -42.80 35.78
C GLY A 56 18.10 -41.95 34.61
N GLN A 57 18.93 -42.55 33.73
CA GLN A 57 19.43 -41.87 32.51
C GLN A 57 18.33 -41.66 31.49
N ALA A 58 17.39 -42.61 31.37
CA ALA A 58 16.24 -42.47 30.48
C ALA A 58 15.36 -41.26 30.86
N LYS A 59 15.16 -40.99 32.15
CA LYS A 59 14.38 -39.83 32.61
C LYS A 59 15.05 -38.48 32.32
N ALA A 60 16.37 -38.37 32.49
CA ALA A 60 17.10 -37.14 32.17
C ALA A 60 17.07 -36.83 30.66
N VAL A 61 17.30 -37.85 29.82
CA VAL A 61 17.21 -37.73 28.36
C VAL A 61 15.79 -37.41 27.91
N LEU A 62 14.78 -38.03 28.52
CA LEU A 62 13.37 -37.74 28.23
C LEU A 62 13.02 -36.28 28.54
N SER A 63 13.49 -35.74 29.68
CA SER A 63 13.27 -34.34 30.05
C SER A 63 13.91 -33.37 29.06
N GLU A 64 15.14 -33.65 28.61
CA GLU A 64 15.81 -32.81 27.61
C GLU A 64 15.09 -32.83 26.26
N VAL A 65 14.64 -34.02 25.82
CA VAL A 65 13.85 -34.18 24.59
C VAL A 65 12.52 -33.43 24.70
N GLN A 66 11.86 -33.47 25.85
CA GLN A 66 10.61 -32.75 26.09
C GLN A 66 10.81 -31.23 25.99
N THR A 67 11.87 -30.69 26.61
CA THR A 67 12.19 -29.25 26.52
C THR A 67 12.46 -28.82 25.09
N ARG A 68 13.25 -29.60 24.33
CA ARG A 68 13.49 -29.30 22.90
C ARG A 68 12.21 -29.37 22.08
N HIS A 69 11.31 -30.30 22.39
CA HIS A 69 10.02 -30.42 21.70
C HIS A 69 9.14 -29.18 21.95
N ASP A 70 9.11 -28.68 23.18
CA ASP A 70 8.36 -27.46 23.52
C ASP A 70 8.93 -26.22 22.82
N ASP A 71 10.25 -26.11 22.70
CA ASP A 71 10.89 -25.04 21.95
C ASP A 71 10.61 -25.13 20.44
N ILE A 72 10.65 -26.33 19.86
CA ILE A 72 10.24 -26.56 18.46
C ILE A 72 8.78 -26.17 18.25
N LYS A 73 7.89 -26.50 19.20
CA LYS A 73 6.47 -26.14 19.13
C LYS A 73 6.26 -24.63 19.17
N ARG A 74 7.06 -23.89 19.96
CA ARG A 74 7.04 -22.42 19.96
C ARG A 74 7.49 -21.86 18.62
N ILE A 75 8.58 -22.39 18.04
CA ILE A 75 9.06 -21.99 16.72
C ILE A 75 7.99 -22.25 15.66
N GLN A 76 7.36 -23.43 15.67
CA GLN A 76 6.27 -23.77 14.75
C GLN A 76 5.13 -22.75 14.83
N LYS A 77 4.73 -22.35 16.06
CA LYS A 77 3.70 -21.33 16.25
C LYS A 77 4.10 -19.98 15.63
N THR A 78 5.33 -19.52 15.85
CA THR A 78 5.82 -18.27 15.26
C THR A 78 5.91 -18.33 13.73
N ILE A 79 6.23 -19.48 13.14
CA ILE A 79 6.25 -19.66 11.68
C ILE A 79 4.83 -19.60 11.11
N ILE A 80 3.83 -20.16 11.80
CA ILE A 80 2.43 -20.09 11.38
C ILE A 80 1.92 -18.63 11.43
N GLU A 81 2.22 -17.91 12.50
CA GLU A 81 1.87 -16.48 12.63
C GLU A 81 2.56 -15.64 11.54
N LEU A 82 3.82 -15.94 11.23
CA LEU A 82 4.55 -15.26 10.15
C LEU A 82 3.94 -15.57 8.77
N ALA A 83 3.56 -16.82 8.51
CA ALA A 83 2.89 -17.21 7.27
C ALA A 83 1.56 -16.49 7.07
N GLN A 84 0.78 -16.31 8.15
CA GLN A 84 -0.44 -15.49 8.12
C GLN A 84 -0.13 -14.02 7.79
N LEU A 85 0.93 -13.45 8.37
CA LEU A 85 1.34 -12.07 8.06
C LEU A 85 1.77 -11.90 6.60
N PHE A 86 2.44 -12.91 6.01
CA PHE A 86 2.78 -12.90 4.58
C PHE A 86 1.54 -12.96 3.68
N GLU A 87 0.52 -13.72 4.06
CA GLU A 87 -0.77 -13.77 3.36
C GLU A 87 -1.52 -12.43 3.46
N ASP A 88 -1.60 -11.86 4.66
CA ASP A 88 -2.24 -10.56 4.89
C ASP A 88 -1.53 -9.43 4.13
N MET A 89 -0.20 -9.49 4.02
CA MET A 89 0.57 -8.56 3.20
C MET A 89 0.28 -8.73 1.71
N GLN A 90 0.13 -9.96 1.20
CA GLN A 90 -0.24 -10.20 -0.20
C GLN A 90 -1.63 -9.62 -0.52
N MET A 91 -2.61 -9.84 0.35
CA MET A 91 -3.95 -9.24 0.20
C MET A 91 -3.91 -7.70 0.22
N MET A 92 -3.11 -7.08 1.11
CA MET A 92 -3.01 -5.62 1.20
C MET A 92 -2.23 -4.99 0.03
N VAL A 93 -1.32 -5.72 -0.61
CA VAL A 93 -0.60 -5.27 -1.81
C VAL A 93 -1.46 -5.41 -3.06
N GLU A 94 -2.32 -6.44 -3.14
CA GLU A 94 -3.26 -6.60 -4.26
C GLU A 94 -4.30 -5.47 -4.29
N ASP A 95 -4.71 -4.95 -3.12
CA ASP A 95 -5.66 -3.83 -3.01
C ASP A 95 -5.04 -2.46 -3.39
N GLN A 96 -3.70 -2.37 -3.51
CA GLN A 96 -2.99 -1.17 -3.94
C GLN A 96 -2.89 -1.01 -5.47
N GLY A 97 -3.49 -1.90 -6.26
CA GLY A 97 -3.48 -1.83 -7.73
C GLY A 97 -4.32 -0.70 -8.34
N LYS A 98 -5.21 -0.04 -7.59
CA LYS A 98 -6.10 1.04 -8.08
C LYS A 98 -5.70 2.45 -7.64
N VAL A 99 -4.70 2.59 -6.78
CA VAL A 99 -4.29 3.91 -6.24
C VAL A 99 -3.34 4.67 -7.19
N LEU A 100 -2.64 3.96 -8.09
CA LEU A 100 -1.71 4.59 -9.03
C LEU A 100 -2.43 5.27 -10.21
N ASP A 101 -3.45 4.63 -10.78
CA ASP A 101 -4.24 5.18 -11.90
C ASP A 101 -4.97 6.48 -11.51
N GLN A 102 -5.41 6.57 -10.26
CA GLN A 102 -6.07 7.76 -9.74
C GLN A 102 -5.12 8.94 -9.53
N ILE A 103 -3.88 8.69 -9.07
CA ILE A 103 -2.91 9.79 -8.87
C ILE A 103 -2.45 10.35 -10.21
N GLU A 104 -2.18 9.49 -11.21
CA GLU A 104 -1.84 9.93 -12.57
C GLU A 104 -2.99 10.72 -13.20
N THR A 105 -4.21 10.19 -13.13
CA THR A 105 -5.42 10.88 -13.62
C THR A 105 -5.67 12.21 -12.91
N HIS A 106 -5.50 12.28 -11.58
CA HIS A 106 -5.69 13.53 -10.81
C HIS A 106 -4.58 14.55 -11.10
N ALA A 107 -3.34 14.11 -11.30
CA ALA A 107 -2.23 14.98 -11.67
C ALA A 107 -2.40 15.55 -13.09
N GLU A 108 -2.81 14.71 -14.07
CA GLU A 108 -3.09 15.17 -15.44
C GLU A 108 -4.25 16.16 -15.49
N ASN A 109 -5.36 15.86 -14.82
CA ASN A 109 -6.52 16.76 -14.77
C ASN A 109 -6.20 18.09 -14.07
N THR A 110 -5.43 18.04 -12.98
CA THR A 110 -5.01 19.26 -12.26
C THR A 110 -4.12 20.14 -13.14
N ASN A 111 -3.21 19.55 -13.91
CA ASN A 111 -2.38 20.31 -14.85
C ASN A 111 -3.22 20.94 -15.98
N ALA A 112 -4.17 20.19 -16.54
CA ALA A 112 -5.07 20.69 -17.57
C ALA A 112 -5.99 21.82 -17.06
N ASP A 113 -6.50 21.70 -15.84
CA ASP A 113 -7.36 22.71 -15.20
C ASP A 113 -6.58 23.99 -14.85
N ILE A 114 -5.32 23.87 -14.42
CA ILE A 114 -4.44 25.01 -14.17
C ILE A 114 -4.14 25.75 -15.48
N GLU A 115 -3.83 25.02 -16.55
CA GLU A 115 -3.59 25.63 -17.87
C GLU A 115 -4.82 26.39 -18.37
N GLN A 116 -6.00 25.75 -18.33
CA GLN A 116 -7.25 26.39 -18.68
C GLN A 116 -7.54 27.61 -17.79
N GLY A 117 -7.35 27.49 -16.47
CA GLY A 117 -7.51 28.58 -15.51
C GLY A 117 -6.65 29.80 -15.85
N VAL A 118 -5.38 29.59 -16.20
CA VAL A 118 -4.47 30.66 -16.65
C VAL A 118 -4.99 31.33 -17.92
N THR A 119 -5.49 30.57 -18.90
CA THR A 119 -6.05 31.18 -20.12
C THR A 119 -7.32 32.00 -19.84
N HIS A 120 -8.20 31.52 -18.94
CA HIS A 120 -9.41 32.21 -18.56
C HIS A 120 -9.13 33.50 -17.79
N ILE A 121 -8.15 33.50 -16.86
CA ILE A 121 -7.72 34.70 -16.14
C ILE A 121 -7.14 35.73 -17.11
N ASN A 122 -6.28 35.32 -18.05
CA ASN A 122 -5.71 36.22 -19.04
C ASN A 122 -6.80 36.84 -19.94
N LYS A 123 -7.75 36.04 -20.43
CA LYS A 123 -8.91 36.53 -21.20
C LYS A 123 -9.74 37.49 -20.35
N ALA A 124 -10.02 37.17 -19.09
CA ALA A 124 -10.78 38.03 -18.18
C ALA A 124 -10.08 39.38 -17.94
N ILE A 125 -8.75 39.41 -17.79
CA ILE A 125 -7.97 40.65 -17.64
C ILE A 125 -8.09 41.52 -18.91
N VAL A 126 -7.94 40.93 -20.10
CA VAL A 126 -8.05 41.67 -21.37
C VAL A 126 -9.47 42.20 -21.58
N LEU A 127 -10.49 41.39 -21.30
CA LEU A 127 -11.90 41.79 -21.38
C LEU A 127 -12.23 42.88 -20.35
N ALA A 128 -11.76 42.77 -19.11
CA ALA A 128 -11.95 43.77 -18.08
C ALA A 128 -11.29 45.11 -18.45
N ARG A 129 -10.08 45.08 -19.03
CA ARG A 129 -9.37 46.28 -19.49
C ARG A 129 -10.10 46.97 -20.64
N SER A 130 -10.54 46.22 -21.64
CA SER A 130 -11.24 46.79 -22.81
C SER A 130 -12.65 47.29 -22.46
N THR A 131 -13.34 46.65 -21.52
CA THR A 131 -14.68 47.08 -21.07
C THR A 131 -14.64 48.44 -20.38
N ARG A 132 -13.59 48.76 -19.61
CA ARG A 132 -13.45 50.07 -18.96
C ARG A 132 -13.35 51.22 -19.97
N ALA A 133 -12.60 51.05 -21.05
CA ALA A 133 -12.49 52.06 -22.11
C ALA A 133 -13.81 52.26 -22.87
N LYS A 134 -14.54 51.17 -23.17
CA LYS A 134 -15.84 51.24 -23.86
C LYS A 134 -16.91 51.93 -23.01
N LYS A 135 -16.90 51.75 -21.68
CA LYS A 135 -17.81 52.45 -20.75
C LYS A 135 -17.63 53.97 -20.81
N TRP A 136 -16.38 54.44 -20.82
CA TRP A 136 -16.07 55.88 -20.91
C TRP A 136 -16.45 56.46 -22.27
N CYS A 137 -16.21 55.72 -23.36
CA CYS A 137 -16.63 56.13 -24.70
C CYS A 137 -18.16 56.32 -24.78
N CYS A 138 -18.93 55.36 -24.27
CA CYS A 138 -20.39 55.46 -24.24
C CYS A 138 -20.87 56.67 -23.43
N PHE A 139 -20.25 56.92 -22.26
CA PHE A 139 -20.58 58.07 -21.42
C PHE A 139 -20.35 59.41 -22.13
N PHE A 140 -19.22 59.61 -22.81
CA PHE A 140 -18.96 60.84 -23.57
C PHE A 140 -19.94 61.02 -24.73
N ILE A 141 -20.27 59.96 -25.47
CA ILE A 141 -21.28 60.02 -26.54
C ILE A 141 -22.63 60.47 -25.99
N THR A 142 -23.06 59.95 -24.84
CA THR A 142 -24.33 60.37 -24.22
C THR A 142 -24.33 61.84 -23.80
N ILE A 143 -23.20 62.36 -23.29
CA ILE A 143 -23.08 63.78 -22.92
C ILE A 143 -23.16 64.67 -24.15
N ILE A 144 -22.42 64.35 -25.21
CA ILE A 144 -22.42 65.14 -26.45
C ILE A 144 -23.85 65.23 -27.02
N LEU A 145 -24.56 64.11 -27.05
CA LEU A 145 -25.94 64.05 -27.54
C LEU A 145 -26.86 64.96 -26.69
N ALA A 146 -26.73 64.93 -25.35
CA ALA A 146 -27.50 65.79 -24.46
C ALA A 146 -27.20 67.29 -24.68
N VAL A 147 -25.93 67.66 -24.91
CA VAL A 147 -25.54 69.05 -25.19
C VAL A 147 -26.11 69.53 -26.53
N VAL A 148 -26.08 68.71 -27.58
CA VAL A 148 -26.67 69.05 -28.88
C VAL A 148 -28.17 69.32 -28.73
N ILE A 149 -28.91 68.48 -28.01
CA ILE A 149 -30.33 68.69 -27.74
C ILE A 149 -30.55 70.00 -26.97
N ALA A 150 -29.74 70.28 -25.94
CA ALA A 150 -29.86 71.52 -25.17
C ALA A 150 -29.62 72.77 -26.03
N ILE A 151 -28.64 72.75 -26.93
CA ILE A 151 -28.36 73.85 -27.86
C ILE A 151 -29.52 74.03 -28.84
N LEU A 152 -30.06 72.96 -29.40
CA LEU A 152 -31.21 73.05 -30.31
C LEU A 152 -32.43 73.65 -29.62
N VAL A 153 -32.71 73.22 -28.39
CA VAL A 153 -33.81 73.78 -27.58
C VAL A 153 -33.55 75.24 -27.24
N TRP A 154 -32.32 75.60 -26.86
CA TRP A 154 -31.97 76.98 -26.54
C TRP A 154 -32.06 77.90 -27.77
N TRP A 155 -31.54 77.45 -28.91
CA TRP A 155 -31.61 78.18 -30.18
C TRP A 155 -33.07 78.36 -30.62
N PHE A 156 -33.87 77.30 -30.58
CA PHE A 156 -35.30 77.35 -30.91
C PHE A 156 -36.09 78.27 -29.96
N ALA A 157 -35.83 78.20 -28.64
CA ALA A 157 -36.48 79.07 -27.66
C ALA A 157 -36.06 80.54 -27.78
N PHE A 158 -34.79 80.80 -28.13
CA PHE A 158 -34.29 82.15 -28.35
C PHE A 158 -34.86 82.75 -29.63
N ASP A 159 -34.90 81.99 -30.73
CA ASP A 159 -35.46 82.42 -32.01
C ASP A 159 -36.95 82.78 -31.88
N HIS A 160 -37.75 81.99 -31.13
CA HIS A 160 -39.15 82.32 -30.86
C HIS A 160 -39.29 83.65 -30.08
N LYS A 161 -38.44 83.91 -29.08
CA LYS A 161 -38.48 85.17 -28.32
C LYS A 161 -38.08 86.38 -29.17
N VAL A 162 -37.04 86.26 -29.99
CA VAL A 162 -36.58 87.35 -30.86
C VAL A 162 -37.61 87.66 -31.94
N ASN A 163 -38.15 86.64 -32.61
CA ASN A 163 -39.20 86.82 -33.63
C ASN A 163 -40.47 87.47 -33.05
N GLN A 164 -40.88 87.07 -31.84
CA GLN A 164 -42.02 87.70 -31.16
C GLN A 164 -41.75 89.17 -30.77
N PHE A 165 -40.52 89.49 -30.36
CA PHE A 165 -40.13 90.87 -30.01
C PHE A 165 -40.09 91.79 -31.24
N VAL A 166 -39.53 91.31 -32.36
CA VAL A 166 -39.47 92.05 -33.63
C VAL A 166 -40.87 92.33 -34.17
N LEU A 167 -41.78 91.35 -34.13
CA LEU A 167 -43.17 91.53 -34.57
C LEU A 167 -43.90 92.59 -33.72
N CYS A 168 -43.66 92.63 -32.41
CA CYS A 168 -44.18 93.65 -31.51
C CYS A 168 -43.67 95.07 -31.85
N ILE A 169 -42.37 95.21 -32.16
CA ILE A 169 -41.77 96.50 -32.55
C ILE A 169 -42.36 96.99 -33.87
N ILE A 170 -42.51 96.11 -34.87
CA ILE A 170 -43.10 96.47 -36.17
C ILE A 170 -44.55 96.91 -36.01
N CYS A 171 -45.36 96.21 -35.20
CA CYS A 171 -46.72 96.63 -34.89
C CYS A 171 -46.78 97.99 -34.18
N LEU A 172 -45.89 98.23 -33.20
CA LEU A 172 -45.80 99.52 -32.50
C LEU A 172 -45.42 100.67 -33.45
N PHE A 173 -44.46 100.43 -34.35
CA PHE A 173 -44.03 101.45 -35.30
C PHE A 173 -45.11 101.76 -36.35
N ASN A 174 -45.88 100.76 -36.79
CA ASN A 174 -46.98 100.94 -37.74
C ASN A 174 -48.17 101.68 -37.11
N VAL A 175 -48.48 101.43 -35.83
CA VAL A 175 -49.50 102.18 -35.07
C VAL A 175 -49.10 103.64 -34.82
N LEU A 176 -47.80 103.93 -34.67
CA LEU A 176 -47.30 105.29 -34.45
C LEU A 176 -47.20 106.13 -35.74
N LEU A 177 -47.24 105.49 -36.91
CA LEU A 177 -47.07 106.12 -38.23
C LEU A 177 -48.39 106.38 -38.97
N VAL A 178 -49.53 106.03 -38.36
CA VAL A 178 -50.91 106.33 -38.80
C VAL A 178 -51.50 107.42 -37.92
#